data_AF-A0A9X3ZV48-F1
#
_entry.id   AF-A0A9X3ZV48-F1
#
_cell.length_a   1.000
_cell.length_b   1.000
_cell.length_c   1.000
_cell.angle_alpha   90.00
_cell.angle_beta   90.00
_cell.angle_gamma   90.00
#
_symmetry.space_group_name_H-M   'P 1'
#
loop_
_entity.id
_entity.type
_entity.pdbx_description
1 polymer ?
#
loop_
_entity_poly.entity_id
_entity_poly.type
_entity_poly.pdbx_seq_one_letter_code
_entity_poly.pdbx_strand_id
1 'polypeptide(L)'
;MAAQHRRQAKKLIEAARWWAGIRPCDSGAFDVDESIVEAMQAWGAPPEDIEKVRAQLPDPDAQPLDETFAVHADNAPVIEAFTALRTQWTYVTSFTAVPGGGFLPVSHRVGINYAALIAWVQQHARPRRRRALIADLRVMETAVLIADQEKRTEKE
;
A
#
# COMPACT_ATOMS: atom_id res chain seq x y z
N MET A 1 20.54 12.52 -15.73
CA MET A 1 20.45 11.91 -14.38
C MET A 1 19.17 12.27 -13.62
N ALA A 2 18.69 13.52 -13.62
CA ALA A 2 17.50 13.92 -12.84
C ALA A 2 16.19 13.17 -13.20
N ALA A 3 15.96 12.87 -14.47
CA ALA A 3 14.76 12.14 -14.91
C ALA A 3 14.72 10.68 -14.42
N GLN A 4 15.88 10.01 -14.38
CA GLN A 4 16.00 8.63 -13.88
C GLN A 4 15.74 8.57 -12.37
N HIS A 5 16.28 9.53 -11.62
CA HIS A 5 16.05 9.66 -10.18
C HIS A 5 14.56 9.89 -9.85
N ARG A 6 13.85 10.71 -10.65
CA ARG A 6 12.39 10.92 -10.48
C ARG A 6 11.58 9.65 -10.76
N ARG A 7 11.95 8.89 -11.81
CA ARG A 7 11.28 7.61 -12.13
C ARG A 7 11.51 6.56 -11.03
N GLN A 8 12.72 6.51 -10.47
CA GLN A 8 13.06 5.62 -9.36
C GLN A 8 12.28 5.97 -8.09
N ALA A 9 12.20 7.26 -7.73
CA ALA A 9 11.40 7.72 -6.60
C ALA A 9 9.91 7.39 -6.78
N LYS A 10 9.36 7.53 -8.00
CA LYS A 10 7.97 7.12 -8.29
C LYS A 10 7.76 5.63 -8.04
N LYS A 11 8.68 4.77 -8.46
CA LYS A 11 8.59 3.33 -8.22
C LYS A 11 8.71 2.96 -6.74
N LEU A 12 9.49 3.71 -5.95
CA LEU A 12 9.52 3.53 -4.50
C LEU A 12 8.19 3.91 -3.83
N ILE A 13 7.54 4.98 -4.30
CA ILE A 13 6.21 5.38 -3.83
C ILE A 13 5.18 4.30 -4.17
N GLU A 14 5.18 3.79 -5.41
CA GLU A 14 4.29 2.70 -5.82
C GLU A 14 4.52 1.44 -4.98
N ALA A 15 5.78 1.05 -4.74
CA ALA A 15 6.12 -0.09 -3.88
C ALA A 15 5.64 0.10 -2.44
N ALA A 16 5.79 1.30 -1.89
CA ALA A 16 5.33 1.64 -0.54
C ALA A 16 3.80 1.60 -0.43
N ARG A 17 3.07 2.11 -1.43
CA ARG A 17 1.61 2.02 -1.49
C ARG A 17 1.14 0.57 -1.59
N TRP A 18 1.79 -0.22 -2.45
CA TRP A 18 1.54 -1.65 -2.57
C TRP A 18 1.78 -2.39 -1.25
N TRP A 19 2.88 -2.06 -0.55
CA TRP A 19 3.18 -2.60 0.78
C TRP A 19 2.15 -2.19 1.85
N ALA A 20 1.63 -0.96 1.78
CA ALA A 20 0.53 -0.49 2.63
C ALA A 20 -0.82 -1.16 2.28
N GLY A 21 -0.85 -2.01 1.25
CA GLY A 21 -2.04 -2.71 0.78
C GLY A 21 -2.95 -1.84 -0.08
N ILE A 22 -2.46 -0.73 -0.65
CA ILE A 22 -3.14 -0.05 -1.76
C ILE A 22 -2.63 -0.70 -3.03
N ARG A 23 -3.51 -1.44 -3.71
CA ARG A 23 -3.20 -2.01 -5.02
C ARG A 23 -3.28 -0.89 -6.06
N PRO A 24 -2.32 -0.78 -7.00
CA PRO A 24 -2.53 0.06 -8.16
C PRO A 24 -3.77 -0.48 -8.88
N CYS A 25 -4.81 0.33 -8.99
CA CYS A 25 -5.86 0.06 -9.97
C CYS A 25 -5.16 0.06 -11.33
N ASP A 26 -5.07 -1.09 -11.98
CA ASP A 26 -4.65 -1.11 -13.37
C ASP A 26 -5.62 -0.18 -14.11
N SER A 27 -5.10 0.91 -14.67
CA SER A 27 -5.90 1.90 -15.38
C SER A 27 -6.47 1.23 -16.64
N GLY A 28 -7.62 0.57 -16.49
CA GLY A 28 -8.25 -0.29 -17.49
C GLY A 28 -8.93 -1.54 -16.93
N ALA A 29 -8.60 -1.98 -15.70
CA ALA A 29 -9.30 -3.04 -15.02
C ALA A 29 -10.44 -2.42 -14.19
N PHE A 30 -11.68 -2.66 -14.63
CA PHE A 30 -12.86 -2.38 -13.83
C PHE A 30 -12.97 -3.51 -12.82
N ASP A 31 -12.73 -3.24 -11.53
CA ASP A 31 -12.99 -4.23 -10.49
C ASP A 31 -14.51 -4.41 -10.41
N VAL A 32 -14.97 -5.54 -10.97
CA VAL A 32 -16.37 -5.93 -10.91
C VAL A 32 -16.64 -6.40 -9.49
N ASP A 33 -17.59 -5.74 -8.82
CA ASP A 33 -18.12 -6.15 -7.53
C ASP A 33 -19.60 -6.55 -7.65
N GLU A 34 -20.16 -7.09 -6.56
CA GLU A 34 -21.55 -7.52 -6.53
C GLU A 34 -22.52 -6.35 -6.79
N SER A 35 -22.14 -5.13 -6.44
CA SER A 35 -22.99 -3.94 -6.64
C SER A 35 -23.21 -3.63 -8.12
N ILE A 36 -22.23 -3.93 -8.97
CA ILE A 36 -22.34 -3.80 -10.43
C ILE A 36 -23.29 -4.85 -11.01
N VAL A 37 -23.25 -6.08 -10.49
CA VAL A 37 -24.17 -7.16 -10.89
C VAL A 37 -25.61 -6.82 -10.49
N GLU A 38 -25.81 -6.29 -9.28
CA GLU A 38 -27.10 -5.82 -8.80
C GLU A 38 -27.64 -4.66 -9.64
N ALA A 39 -26.78 -3.69 -10.00
CA ALA A 39 -27.16 -2.58 -10.87
C ALA A 39 -27.57 -3.04 -12.28
N MET A 40 -26.85 -4.02 -12.85
CA MET A 40 -27.18 -4.61 -14.16
C MET A 40 -28.53 -5.35 -14.12
N GLN A 41 -28.83 -6.06 -13.04
CA GLN A 41 -30.13 -6.71 -12.83
C GLN A 41 -31.25 -5.67 -12.71
N ALA A 42 -31.04 -4.61 -11.92
CA ALA A 42 -32.01 -3.54 -11.73
C ALA A 42 -32.33 -2.78 -13.03
N TRP A 43 -31.38 -2.69 -13.95
CA TRP A 43 -31.55 -2.03 -15.26
C TRP A 43 -31.99 -2.97 -16.38
N GLY A 44 -32.24 -4.25 -16.09
CA GLY A 44 -32.77 -5.21 -17.05
C GLY A 44 -31.77 -5.66 -18.11
N ALA A 45 -30.48 -5.73 -17.77
CA ALA A 45 -29.46 -6.24 -18.67
C ALA A 45 -29.74 -7.71 -19.07
N PRO A 46 -29.33 -8.15 -20.28
CA PRO A 46 -29.49 -9.53 -20.71
C PRO A 46 -28.79 -10.52 -19.76
N PRO A 47 -29.40 -11.69 -19.49
CA PRO A 47 -28.84 -12.67 -18.55
C PRO A 47 -27.44 -13.16 -18.96
N GLU A 48 -27.18 -13.26 -20.26
CA GLU A 48 -25.85 -13.64 -20.78
C GLU A 48 -24.75 -12.62 -20.43
N ASP A 49 -25.09 -11.33 -20.32
CA ASP A 49 -24.12 -10.30 -19.97
C ASP A 49 -23.91 -10.23 -18.46
N ILE A 50 -24.97 -10.49 -17.67
CA ILE A 50 -24.87 -10.64 -16.22
C ILE A 50 -23.99 -11.83 -15.85
N GLU A 51 -24.12 -12.96 -16.56
CA GLU A 51 -23.27 -14.14 -16.33
C GLU A 51 -21.79 -13.89 -16.68
N LYS A 52 -21.51 -13.18 -17.78
CA LYS A 52 -20.13 -12.79 -18.14
C LYS A 52 -19.48 -11.92 -17.07
N VAL A 53 -20.25 -11.02 -16.46
CA VAL A 53 -19.78 -10.12 -15.40
C VAL A 53 -19.64 -10.87 -14.08
N ARG A 54 -20.59 -11.77 -13.75
CA ARG A 54 -20.49 -12.64 -12.57
C ARG A 54 -19.29 -13.59 -12.64
N ALA A 55 -18.93 -14.07 -13.82
CA ALA A 55 -17.72 -14.88 -14.04
C ALA A 55 -16.40 -14.09 -13.88
N GLN A 56 -16.48 -12.75 -13.84
CA GLN A 56 -15.34 -11.86 -13.57
C GLN A 56 -15.27 -11.41 -12.11
N LEU A 57 -16.26 -11.77 -11.28
CA LEU A 57 -16.18 -11.53 -9.84
C LEU A 57 -14.94 -12.24 -9.28
N PRO A 58 -14.15 -11.56 -8.45
CA PRO A 58 -13.05 -12.22 -7.77
C PRO A 58 -13.61 -13.35 -6.91
N ASP A 59 -13.06 -14.56 -7.07
CA ASP A 59 -13.40 -15.71 -6.26
C ASP A 59 -13.02 -15.40 -4.79
N PRO A 60 -13.98 -15.38 -3.85
CA PRO A 60 -13.71 -15.07 -2.45
C PRO A 60 -12.77 -16.10 -1.79
N ASP A 61 -12.66 -17.30 -2.37
CA ASP A 61 -11.77 -18.38 -1.92
C ASP A 61 -10.47 -18.46 -2.73
N ALA A 62 -10.28 -17.60 -3.75
CA ALA A 62 -9.00 -17.53 -4.44
C ALA A 62 -7.92 -17.08 -3.45
N GLN A 63 -6.95 -17.96 -3.21
CA GLN A 63 -5.72 -17.57 -2.54
C GLN A 63 -5.15 -16.37 -3.30
N PRO A 64 -4.73 -15.30 -2.59
CA PRO A 64 -4.09 -14.18 -3.26
C PRO A 64 -2.95 -14.78 -4.08
N LEU A 65 -3.00 -14.55 -5.40
CA LEU A 65 -1.89 -14.86 -6.30
C LEU A 65 -0.60 -14.37 -5.63
N ASP A 66 0.53 -15.03 -5.87
CA ASP A 66 1.85 -14.58 -5.41
C ASP A 66 2.13 -13.18 -5.99
N GLU A 67 1.54 -12.16 -5.37
CA GLU A 67 1.47 -10.80 -5.87
C GLU A 67 2.85 -10.21 -5.62
N THR A 68 3.71 -10.38 -6.62
CA THR A 68 5.08 -9.92 -6.55
C THR A 68 5.12 -8.53 -7.16
N PHE A 69 5.44 -7.51 -6.37
CA PHE A 69 5.64 -6.16 -6.91
C PHE A 69 7.02 -6.06 -7.56
N ALA A 70 7.06 -5.80 -8.88
CA ALA A 70 8.31 -5.67 -9.61
C ALA A 70 9.06 -4.37 -9.22
N VAL A 71 10.24 -4.52 -8.64
CA VAL A 71 11.11 -3.42 -8.22
C VAL A 71 12.34 -3.37 -9.12
N HIS A 72 12.73 -2.16 -9.54
CA HIS A 72 13.98 -1.95 -10.30
C HIS A 72 15.20 -2.35 -9.45
N ALA A 73 16.21 -3.00 -10.05
CA ALA A 73 17.39 -3.51 -9.32
C ALA A 73 18.09 -2.46 -8.45
N ASP A 74 18.19 -1.21 -8.93
CA ASP A 74 18.77 -0.09 -8.16
C ASP A 74 18.03 0.21 -6.84
N ASN A 75 16.73 -0.10 -6.78
CA ASN A 75 15.88 0.14 -5.62
C ASN A 75 15.89 -1.06 -4.65
N ALA A 76 16.45 -2.21 -5.04
CA ALA A 76 16.45 -3.42 -4.21
C ALA A 76 17.04 -3.20 -2.80
N PRO A 77 18.15 -2.47 -2.61
CA PRO A 77 18.68 -2.21 -1.27
C PRO A 77 17.74 -1.36 -0.39
N VAL A 78 16.95 -0.48 -1.01
CA VAL A 78 15.97 0.35 -0.29
C VAL A 78 14.81 -0.52 0.17
N ILE A 79 14.29 -1.39 -0.70
CA ILE A 79 13.20 -2.30 -0.37
C ILE A 79 13.63 -3.31 0.69
N GLU A 80 14.82 -3.90 0.57
CA GLU A 80 15.36 -4.82 1.57
C GLU A 80 15.46 -4.15 2.95
N ALA A 81 16.02 -2.93 3.01
CA ALA A 81 16.10 -2.14 4.23
C ALA A 81 14.71 -1.85 4.81
N PHE A 82 13.75 -1.46 3.96
CA PHE A 82 12.39 -1.15 4.35
C PHE A 82 11.67 -2.39 4.91
N THR A 83 11.83 -3.55 4.26
CA THR A 83 11.28 -4.84 4.72
C THR A 83 11.91 -5.29 6.03
N ALA A 84 13.22 -5.09 6.21
CA ALA A 84 13.90 -5.39 7.48
C ALA A 84 13.36 -4.54 8.64
N LEU A 85 13.00 -3.28 8.37
CA LEU A 85 12.44 -2.34 9.34
C LEU A 85 10.92 -2.48 9.54
N ARG A 86 10.26 -3.48 8.95
CA ARG A 86 8.80 -3.66 8.99
C ARG A 86 8.21 -3.76 10.40
N THR A 87 9.00 -4.17 11.40
CA THR A 87 8.55 -4.30 12.80
C THR A 87 8.86 -3.06 13.64
N GLN A 88 9.55 -2.07 13.07
CA GLN A 88 10.03 -0.89 13.78
C GLN A 88 9.09 0.31 13.62
N TRP A 89 7.84 0.09 13.22
CA TRP A 89 6.83 1.14 13.12
C TRP A 89 6.37 1.57 14.51
N THR A 90 6.27 2.88 14.70
CA THR A 90 5.64 3.49 15.87
C THR A 90 4.16 3.70 15.59
N TYR A 91 3.35 3.35 16.59
CA TYR A 91 1.90 3.45 16.54
C TYR A 91 1.42 4.41 17.63
N VAL A 92 0.39 5.18 17.31
CA VAL A 92 -0.39 5.96 18.27
C VAL A 92 -1.80 5.37 18.31
N THR A 93 -2.30 5.16 19.51
CA THR A 93 -3.68 4.72 19.73
C THR A 93 -4.55 5.94 19.97
N SER A 94 -5.55 6.14 19.12
CA SER A 94 -6.64 7.10 19.30
C SER A 94 -7.91 6.35 19.69
N PHE A 95 -8.94 7.09 20.07
CA PHE A 95 -10.26 6.54 20.36
C PHE A 95 -11.26 7.08 19.34
N THR A 96 -11.92 6.18 18.61
CA THR A 96 -12.97 6.52 17.65
C THR A 96 -14.33 6.23 18.27
N ALA A 97 -15.25 7.17 18.11
CA ALA A 97 -16.65 6.99 18.51
C ALA A 97 -17.32 5.95 17.62
N VAL A 98 -18.12 5.08 18.22
CA VAL A 98 -18.82 4.01 17.49
C VAL A 98 -20.32 4.30 17.48
N PRO A 99 -21.03 4.01 16.37
CA PRO A 99 -22.48 4.03 16.35
C PRO A 99 -23.05 3.14 17.48
N GLY A 100 -23.96 3.69 18.29
CA GLY A 100 -24.53 2.99 19.45
C GLY A 100 -23.95 3.40 20.81
N GLY A 101 -22.99 4.33 20.85
CA GLY A 101 -22.42 4.87 22.09
C GLY A 101 -21.26 4.04 22.60
N GLY A 102 -20.07 4.66 22.64
CA GLY A 102 -18.84 4.01 23.06
C GLY A 102 -17.64 4.51 22.27
N PHE A 103 -16.45 4.17 22.76
CA PHE A 103 -15.18 4.47 22.11
C PHE A 103 -14.39 3.18 21.93
N LEU A 104 -13.91 2.93 20.71
CA LEU A 104 -12.98 1.84 20.44
C LEU A 104 -11.57 2.40 20.23
N PRO A 105 -10.54 1.76 20.82
CA PRO A 105 -9.16 2.13 20.56
C PRO A 105 -8.80 1.72 19.13
N VAL A 106 -8.33 2.67 18.33
CA VAL A 106 -7.82 2.45 16.99
C VAL A 106 -6.34 2.82 16.97
N SER A 107 -5.50 1.87 16.58
CA SER A 107 -4.05 2.10 16.49
C SER A 107 -3.65 2.48 15.08
N HIS A 108 -2.82 3.52 15.00
CA HIS A 108 -2.45 4.17 13.75
C HIS A 108 -0.93 4.26 13.65
N ARG A 109 -0.38 3.85 12.49
CA ARG A 109 1.03 4.10 12.19
C ARG A 109 1.30 5.59 12.08
N VAL A 110 2.42 6.02 12.64
CA VAL A 110 2.84 7.44 12.65
C VAL A 110 4.21 7.66 12.02
N GLY A 111 5.05 6.61 12.01
CA GLY A 111 6.36 6.66 11.39
C GLY A 111 7.22 5.46 11.78
N ILE A 112 8.41 5.37 11.20
CA ILE A 112 9.42 4.39 11.54
C ILE A 112 10.23 4.89 12.72
N ASN A 113 10.64 3.99 13.62
CA ASN A 113 11.60 4.31 14.67
C ASN A 113 12.95 4.70 14.04
N TYR A 114 13.23 6.01 14.01
CA TYR A 114 14.43 6.56 13.39
C TYR A 114 15.74 6.08 14.05
N ALA A 115 15.73 5.75 15.33
CA ALA A 115 16.91 5.19 15.98
C ALA A 115 17.25 3.80 15.41
N ALA A 116 16.23 2.95 15.24
CA ALA A 116 16.38 1.64 14.61
C ALA A 116 16.79 1.75 13.14
N LEU A 117 16.18 2.68 12.39
CA LEU A 117 16.52 2.95 10.99
C LEU A 117 17.99 3.38 10.86
N ILE A 118 18.43 4.35 11.66
CA ILE A 118 19.81 4.85 11.62
C ILE A 118 20.79 3.73 12.00
N ALA A 119 20.51 2.96 13.06
CA ALA A 119 21.33 1.84 13.48
C ALA A 119 21.46 0.79 12.36
N TRP A 120 20.34 0.42 11.73
CA TRP A 120 20.32 -0.53 10.62
C TRP A 120 21.16 -0.05 9.44
N VAL A 121 20.97 1.21 9.01
CA VAL A 121 21.72 1.82 7.89
C VAL A 121 23.21 1.92 8.22
N GLN A 122 23.59 2.18 9.47
CA GLN A 122 24.99 2.21 9.88
C GLN A 122 25.65 0.84 9.77
N GLN A 123 24.94 -0.24 10.13
CA GLN A 123 25.45 -1.61 10.11
C GLN A 123 25.50 -2.20 8.69
N HIS A 124 24.51 -1.91 7.83
CA HIS A 124 24.33 -2.62 6.56
C HIS A 124 24.71 -1.80 5.32
N ALA A 125 24.82 -0.47 5.43
CA ALA A 125 25.11 0.39 4.27
C ALA A 125 26.49 1.06 4.33
N ARG A 126 27.16 1.09 3.17
CA ARG A 126 28.44 1.79 2.98
C ARG A 126 28.30 3.28 3.30
N PRO A 127 29.27 3.92 3.99
CA PRO A 127 29.17 5.32 4.42
C PRO A 127 28.73 6.31 3.33
N ARG A 128 29.26 6.15 2.11
CA ARG A 128 28.93 7.01 0.96
C ARG A 128 27.47 6.89 0.48
N ARG A 129 26.80 5.76 0.75
CA ARG A 129 25.42 5.49 0.32
C ARG A 129 24.37 5.75 1.41
N ARG A 130 24.78 5.91 2.67
CA ARG A 130 23.86 6.07 3.82
C ARG A 130 22.88 7.22 3.63
N ARG A 131 23.36 8.38 3.18
CA ARG A 131 22.50 9.57 2.99
C ARG A 131 21.43 9.35 1.93
N ALA A 132 21.80 8.77 0.80
CA ALA A 132 20.85 8.44 -0.27
C ALA A 132 19.81 7.41 0.22
N LEU A 133 20.27 6.32 0.85
CA LEU A 133 19.39 5.29 1.38
C LEU A 133 18.39 5.82 2.43
N ILE A 134 18.84 6.70 3.34
CA ILE A 134 17.94 7.34 4.31
C ILE A 134 16.90 8.23 3.61
N ALA A 135 17.31 8.96 2.57
CA ALA A 135 16.39 9.79 1.81
C ALA A 135 15.33 8.93 1.08
N ASP A 136 15.74 7.82 0.50
CA ASP A 136 14.83 6.90 -0.20
C ASP A 136 13.87 6.20 0.77
N LEU A 137 14.36 5.78 1.95
CA LEU A 137 13.52 5.22 3.02
C LEU A 137 12.48 6.22 3.53
N ARG A 138 12.83 7.51 3.62
CA ARG A 138 11.89 8.59 3.97
C ARG A 138 10.78 8.77 2.95
N VAL A 139 11.11 8.64 1.66
CA VAL A 139 10.12 8.69 0.58
C VAL A 139 9.11 7.56 0.74
N MET A 140 9.59 6.34 1.01
CA MET A 140 8.70 5.20 1.25
C MET A 140 7.85 5.35 2.51
N GLU A 141 8.46 5.78 3.63
CA GLU A 141 7.74 6.05 4.88
C GLU A 141 6.59 7.04 4.65
N THR A 142 6.87 8.16 3.99
CA THR A 142 5.87 9.19 3.69
C THR A 142 4.75 8.64 2.82
N ALA A 143 5.10 7.84 1.79
CA ALA A 143 4.12 7.22 0.90
C ALA A 143 3.20 6.22 1.64
N VAL A 144 3.72 5.46 2.61
CA VAL A 144 2.89 4.58 3.45
C VAL A 144 1.95 5.39 4.34
N LEU A 145 2.41 6.47 4.96
CA LEU A 145 1.57 7.29 5.83
C LEU A 145 0.43 7.96 5.06
N ILE A 146 0.70 8.43 3.84
CA ILE A 146 -0.32 8.97 2.93
C ILE A 146 -1.34 7.87 2.58
N ALA A 147 -0.87 6.68 2.20
CA ALA A 147 -1.73 5.54 1.90
C ALA A 147 -2.64 5.14 3.08
N ASP A 148 -2.09 5.14 4.29
CA ASP A 148 -2.86 4.84 5.51
C ASP A 148 -3.90 5.92 5.83
N GLN A 149 -3.63 7.17 5.47
CA GLN A 149 -4.58 8.27 5.63
C GLN A 149 -5.73 8.16 4.62
N GLU A 150 -5.42 7.88 3.35
CA GLU A 150 -6.42 7.64 2.29
C GLU A 150 -7.39 6.51 2.69
N LYS A 151 -6.85 5.38 3.19
CA LYS A 151 -7.65 4.25 3.69
C LYS A 151 -8.57 4.58 4.86
N ARG A 152 -8.30 5.65 5.61
CA ARG A 152 -9.19 6.09 6.71
C ARG A 152 -10.31 6.94 6.16
N THR A 153 -9.98 7.88 5.28
CA THR A 153 -10.98 8.76 4.65
C THR A 153 -11.96 7.99 3.77
N GLU A 154 -11.58 6.85 3.19
CA GLU A 154 -12.50 5.98 2.44
C GLU A 154 -13.45 5.15 3.32
N LYS A 155 -13.15 4.98 4.61
CA LYS A 155 -13.94 4.16 5.54
C LYS A 155 -14.92 4.97 6.39
N GLU A 156 -14.81 6.29 6.37
CA GLU A 156 -15.71 7.23 7.07
C GLU A 156 -16.88 7.63 6.17
#